data_AF-A0A837KJ33-F1
#
_entry.id   AF-A0A837KJ33-F1
#
_cell.length_a   1.000
_cell.length_b   1.000
_cell.length_c   1.000
_cell.angle_alpha   90.00
_cell.angle_beta   90.00
_cell.angle_gamma   90.00
#
_symmetry.space_group_name_H-M   'P 1'
#
loop_
_entity.id
_entity.type
_entity.pdbx_description
1 polymer ?
#
loop_
_entity_poly.entity_id
_entity_poly.type
_entity_poly.pdbx_seq_one_letter_code
_entity_poly.pdbx_strand_id
1 'polypeptide(L)'
;MLKERCRRVLKRIAWRMQYAAKTRFNQETAIIEEVFGENLIDALDSSIYVQELLMQIPEKPRFIIKSIVIDGLTEEEVAKQLNMTRQGVHKCKKKYLNVLAQKISHSPSF
;
A
#
# COMPACT_ATOMS: atom_id res chain seq x y z
N MET A 1 0.11 -28.70 3.45
CA MET A 1 -0.99 -27.75 3.13
C MET A 1 -0.95 -26.46 3.96
N LEU A 2 -1.06 -26.50 5.31
CA LEU A 2 -1.00 -25.27 6.13
C LEU A 2 0.42 -24.69 6.25
N LYS A 3 1.43 -25.57 6.41
CA LYS A 3 2.86 -25.18 6.49
C LYS A 3 3.36 -24.47 5.23
N GLU A 4 3.01 -24.93 4.02
CA GLU A 4 3.40 -24.23 2.78
C GLU A 4 2.77 -22.83 2.67
N ARG A 5 1.54 -22.63 3.17
CA ARG A 5 0.88 -21.32 3.16
C ARG A 5 1.56 -20.36 4.13
N CYS A 6 1.81 -20.78 5.37
CA CYS A 6 2.54 -20.00 6.36
C CYS A 6 3.96 -19.64 5.88
N ARG A 7 4.68 -20.60 5.28
CA ARG A 7 6.03 -20.36 4.73
C ARG A 7 6.02 -19.34 3.60
N ARG A 8 4.99 -19.31 2.75
CA ARG A 8 4.84 -18.31 1.68
C ARG A 8 4.55 -16.91 2.24
N VAL A 9 3.70 -16.80 3.26
CA VAL A 9 3.41 -15.52 3.92
C VAL A 9 4.66 -14.99 4.62
N LEU A 10 5.36 -15.83 5.39
CA LEU A 10 6.61 -15.46 6.07
C LEU A 10 7.69 -15.03 5.09
N LYS A 11 7.90 -15.78 4.00
CA LYS A 11 8.85 -15.39 2.95
C LYS A 11 8.51 -14.04 2.32
N ARG A 12 7.23 -13.72 2.15
CA ARG A 12 6.78 -12.46 1.55
C ARG A 12 6.94 -11.29 2.53
N ILE A 13 6.63 -11.48 3.81
CA ILE A 13 6.87 -10.50 4.88
C ILE A 13 8.38 -10.24 4.97
N ALA A 14 9.20 -11.29 5.06
CA ALA A 14 10.65 -11.18 5.12
C ALA A 14 11.23 -10.46 3.88
N TRP A 15 10.78 -10.80 2.67
CA TRP A 15 11.22 -10.13 1.44
C TRP A 15 10.86 -8.64 1.44
N ARG A 16 9.66 -8.28 1.90
CA ARG A 16 9.24 -6.89 1.99
C ARG A 16 9.97 -6.13 3.09
N MET A 17 10.27 -6.77 4.23
CA MET A 17 11.10 -6.20 5.28
C MET A 17 12.53 -5.96 4.79
N GLN A 18 13.11 -6.91 4.07
CA GLN A 18 14.45 -6.77 3.49
C GLN A 18 14.49 -5.71 2.39
N TYR A 19 13.47 -5.65 1.54
CA TYR A 19 13.37 -4.61 0.52
C TYR A 19 13.21 -3.23 1.16
N ALA A 20 12.35 -3.09 2.17
CA ALA A 20 12.19 -1.85 2.93
C ALA A 20 13.48 -1.46 3.66
N ALA A 21 14.17 -2.41 4.30
CA ALA A 21 15.46 -2.18 4.95
C ALA A 21 16.54 -1.79 3.95
N LYS A 22 16.54 -2.37 2.74
CA LYS A 22 17.49 -2.01 1.67
C LYS A 22 17.22 -0.62 1.11
N THR A 23 15.95 -0.26 0.91
CA THR A 23 15.56 1.10 0.53
C THR A 23 15.93 2.10 1.62
N ARG A 24 15.64 1.78 2.89
CA ARG A 24 16.03 2.60 4.05
C ARG A 24 17.53 2.75 4.18
N PHE A 25 18.30 1.67 4.08
CA PHE A 25 19.75 1.72 4.10
C PHE A 25 20.33 2.58 2.98
N ASN A 26 19.80 2.45 1.75
CA ASN A 26 20.23 3.28 0.63
C ASN A 26 19.82 4.76 0.79
N GLN A 27 18.77 5.07 1.56
CA GLN A 27 18.37 6.42 1.95
C GLN A 27 19.20 6.93 3.16
N GLU A 28 19.57 6.06 4.08
CA GLU A 28 20.24 6.37 5.36
C GLU A 28 21.77 6.54 5.20
N THR A 29 22.42 5.81 4.28
CA THR A 29 23.90 5.85 4.15
C THR A 29 24.43 7.17 3.58
N ALA A 30 23.56 8.01 2.99
CA ALA A 30 23.92 9.35 2.51
C ALA A 30 23.57 10.49 3.50
N ILE A 31 22.89 10.19 4.62
CA ILE A 31 22.13 11.18 5.43
C ILE A 31 22.42 11.07 6.96
N ILE A 32 23.50 10.44 7.41
CA ILE A 32 23.68 10.16 8.85
C ILE A 32 23.83 11.43 9.72
N GLU A 33 24.17 12.61 9.18
CA GLU A 33 24.51 13.77 10.03
C GLU A 33 23.44 14.88 10.22
N GLU A 34 22.35 15.01 9.43
CA GLU A 34 21.58 16.29 9.44
C GLU A 34 20.02 16.30 9.50
N VAL A 35 19.27 15.21 9.27
CA VAL A 35 17.83 15.31 8.81
C VAL A 35 16.74 14.80 9.78
N PHE A 36 16.96 14.69 11.09
CA PHE A 36 15.96 14.08 11.98
C PHE A 36 14.65 14.88 12.21
N GLY A 37 14.60 16.17 11.88
CA GLY A 37 13.42 17.03 12.10
C GLY A 37 12.40 17.08 10.95
N GLU A 38 12.85 17.04 9.70
CA GLU A 38 12.00 17.29 8.52
C GLU A 38 11.18 16.05 8.11
N ASN A 39 11.73 14.85 8.31
CA ASN A 39 11.11 13.59 7.87
C ASN A 39 9.78 13.23 8.55
N LEU A 40 9.52 13.72 9.77
CA LEU A 40 8.29 13.38 10.50
C LEU A 40 7.08 14.14 9.93
N ILE A 41 7.28 15.39 9.54
CA ILE A 41 6.25 16.25 8.95
C ILE A 41 5.88 15.72 7.57
N ASP A 42 6.87 15.37 6.74
CA ASP A 42 6.65 14.79 5.41
C ASP A 42 5.95 13.43 5.45
N ALA A 43 6.27 12.59 6.44
CA ALA A 43 5.60 11.31 6.65
C ALA A 43 4.14 11.49 7.10
N LEU A 44 3.88 12.48 7.96
CA LEU A 44 2.53 12.82 8.42
C LEU A 44 1.69 13.37 7.25
N ASP A 45 2.26 14.30 6.49
CA ASP A 45 1.63 14.90 5.31
C ASP A 45 1.29 13.84 4.26
N SER A 46 2.23 12.91 4.00
CA SER A 46 2.01 11.75 3.13
C SER A 46 0.86 10.86 3.60
N SER A 47 0.72 10.64 4.92
CA SER A 47 -0.34 9.80 5.47
C SER A 47 -1.73 10.43 5.35
N ILE A 48 -1.81 11.76 5.53
CA ILE A 48 -3.04 12.55 5.38
C ILE A 48 -3.45 12.56 3.91
N TYR A 49 -2.52 12.87 3.00
CA TYR A 49 -2.77 12.86 1.56
C TYR A 49 -3.29 11.50 1.06
N VAL A 50 -2.70 10.38 1.52
CA VAL A 50 -3.17 9.04 1.18
C VAL A 50 -4.59 8.79 1.68
N GLN A 51 -4.94 9.25 2.88
CA GLN A 51 -6.30 9.12 3.40
C GLN A 51 -7.30 9.95 2.59
N GLU A 52 -6.98 11.20 2.27
CA GLU A 52 -7.82 12.07 1.43
C GLU A 52 -8.07 11.45 0.07
N LEU A 53 -7.03 10.92 -0.57
CA LEU A 53 -7.13 10.26 -1.86
C LEU A 53 -8.03 9.01 -1.79
N LEU A 54 -7.93 8.22 -0.72
CA LEU A 54 -8.81 7.09 -0.46
C LEU A 54 -10.26 7.51 -0.18
N MET A 55 -10.48 8.67 0.45
CA MET A 55 -11.82 9.20 0.68
C MET A 55 -12.54 9.59 -0.61
N GLN A 56 -11.81 9.88 -1.68
CA GLN A 56 -12.39 10.22 -2.99
C GLN A 56 -12.93 9.02 -3.78
N ILE A 57 -12.70 7.80 -3.32
CA ILE A 57 -13.26 6.58 -3.95
C ILE A 57 -14.38 5.99 -3.08
N PRO A 58 -15.35 5.27 -3.70
CA PRO A 58 -16.45 4.65 -2.96
C PRO A 58 -15.95 3.66 -1.91
N GLU A 59 -16.75 3.46 -0.87
CA GLU A 59 -16.39 2.70 0.33
C GLU A 59 -15.87 1.28 0.04
N LYS A 60 -16.56 0.52 -0.82
CA LYS A 60 -16.17 -0.85 -1.16
C LYS A 60 -14.80 -0.92 -1.88
N PRO A 61 -14.55 -0.16 -2.96
CA PRO A 61 -13.21 0.00 -3.54
C PRO A 61 -12.15 0.49 -2.56
N ARG A 62 -12.50 1.43 -1.66
CA ARG A 62 -11.61 1.94 -0.61
C ARG A 62 -11.16 0.82 0.31
N PHE A 63 -12.10 0.02 0.79
CA PHE A 63 -11.82 -1.15 1.60
C PHE A 63 -10.92 -2.14 0.85
N ILE A 64 -11.22 -2.44 -0.42
CA ILE A 64 -10.40 -3.36 -1.23
C ILE A 64 -8.95 -2.86 -1.36
N ILE A 65 -8.76 -1.57 -1.68
CA ILE A 65 -7.42 -1.00 -1.85
C ILE A 65 -6.68 -0.97 -0.51
N LYS A 66 -7.31 -0.48 0.56
CA LYS A 66 -6.73 -0.44 1.90
C LYS A 66 -6.29 -1.84 2.35
N SER A 67 -7.20 -2.81 2.30
CA SER A 67 -6.95 -4.19 2.73
C SER A 67 -5.82 -4.86 1.96
N ILE A 68 -5.67 -4.61 0.66
CA ILE A 68 -4.66 -5.29 -0.17
C ILE A 68 -3.32 -4.56 -0.18
N VAL A 69 -3.35 -3.23 -0.30
CA VAL A 69 -2.15 -2.41 -0.53
C VAL A 69 -1.54 -1.95 0.79
N ILE A 70 -2.37 -1.54 1.75
CA ILE A 70 -1.94 -1.02 3.05
C ILE A 70 -1.83 -2.18 4.04
N ASP A 71 -2.91 -2.95 4.23
CA ASP A 71 -2.97 -3.99 5.26
C ASP A 71 -2.37 -5.34 4.80
N GLY A 72 -2.04 -5.47 3.51
CA GLY A 72 -1.27 -6.59 2.96
C GLY A 72 -2.04 -7.90 2.76
N LEU A 73 -3.37 -7.89 2.82
CA LEU A 73 -4.22 -9.04 2.55
C LEU A 73 -4.16 -9.44 1.06
N THR A 74 -4.40 -10.73 0.79
CA THR A 74 -4.51 -11.21 -0.60
C THR A 74 -5.89 -10.89 -1.19
N GLU A 75 -5.96 -10.82 -2.53
CA GLU A 75 -7.24 -10.69 -3.24
C GLU A 75 -8.23 -11.82 -2.87
N GLU A 76 -7.72 -13.01 -2.55
CA GLU A 76 -8.55 -14.15 -2.12
C GLU A 76 -9.12 -13.96 -0.70
N GLU A 77 -8.34 -13.41 0.22
CA GLU A 77 -8.80 -13.10 1.58
C GLU A 77 -9.84 -11.99 1.58
N VAL A 78 -9.62 -10.93 0.80
CA VAL A 78 -10.58 -9.83 0.64
C VAL A 78 -11.83 -10.27 -0.13
N ALA A 79 -11.69 -11.15 -1.13
CA ALA A 79 -12.83 -11.75 -1.82
C ALA A 79 -13.75 -12.52 -0.88
N LYS A 80 -13.18 -13.29 0.06
CA LYS A 80 -13.94 -13.99 1.11
C LYS A 80 -14.64 -13.03 2.06
N GLN A 81 -13.97 -11.96 2.49
CA GLN A 81 -14.55 -10.96 3.39
C GLN A 81 -15.74 -10.22 2.76
N LEU A 82 -15.72 -10.01 1.44
CA LEU A 82 -16.75 -9.27 0.71
C LEU A 82 -17.79 -10.15 0.00
N ASN A 83 -17.73 -11.47 0.17
CA ASN A 83 -18.52 -12.44 -0.62
C ASN A 83 -18.46 -12.15 -2.13
N MET A 84 -17.26 -11.87 -2.64
CA MET A 84 -16.97 -11.60 -4.04
C MET A 84 -16.11 -12.69 -4.66
N THR A 85 -16.07 -12.75 -6.00
CA THR A 85 -15.05 -13.54 -6.68
C THR A 85 -13.70 -12.83 -6.62
N ARG A 86 -12.60 -13.61 -6.58
CA ARG A 86 -11.23 -13.07 -6.67
C ARG A 86 -11.06 -12.18 -7.90
N GLN A 87 -11.64 -12.57 -9.04
CA GLN A 87 -11.60 -11.79 -10.28
C GLN A 87 -12.34 -10.45 -10.13
N GLY A 88 -13.46 -10.42 -9.40
CA GLY A 88 -14.19 -9.19 -9.10
C GLY A 88 -13.35 -8.23 -8.24
N VAL A 89 -12.67 -8.75 -7.23
CA VAL A 89 -11.73 -7.97 -6.41
C VAL A 89 -10.57 -7.43 -7.25
N HIS A 90 -9.96 -8.27 -8.10
CA HIS A 90 -8.88 -7.85 -9.00
C HIS A 90 -9.31 -6.72 -9.95
N LYS A 91 -10.46 -6.87 -10.62
CA LYS A 91 -11.01 -5.85 -11.52
C LYS A 91 -11.28 -4.54 -10.78
N CYS A 92 -11.88 -4.62 -9.59
CA CYS A 92 -12.14 -3.45 -8.76
C CYS A 92 -10.85 -2.74 -8.36
N LYS A 93 -9.88 -3.48 -7.81
CA LYS A 93 -8.57 -2.96 -7.43
C LYS A 93 -7.88 -2.26 -8.62
N LYS A 94 -7.80 -2.92 -9.77
CA LYS A 94 -7.16 -2.37 -10.97
C LYS A 94 -7.86 -1.08 -11.45
N LYS A 95 -9.20 -1.07 -11.50
CA LYS A 95 -9.98 0.11 -11.89
C LYS A 95 -9.68 1.30 -10.99
N TYR A 96 -9.77 1.12 -9.68
CA TYR A 96 -9.65 2.24 -8.75
C TYR A 96 -8.21 2.68 -8.52
N LEU A 97 -7.21 1.79 -8.60
CA LEU A 97 -5.81 2.22 -8.65
C LEU A 97 -5.52 3.11 -9.86
N ASN A 98 -6.10 2.80 -11.03
CA ASN A 98 -5.96 3.68 -12.20
C ASN A 98 -6.62 5.05 -11.99
N VAL A 99 -7.80 5.09 -11.35
CA VAL A 99 -8.48 6.34 -11.01
C VAL A 99 -7.61 7.18 -10.06
N LEU A 100 -7.02 6.55 -9.03
CA LEU A 100 -6.12 7.23 -8.12
C LEU A 100 -4.85 7.72 -8.83
N ALA A 101 -4.27 6.89 -9.70
CA ALA A 101 -3.09 7.26 -10.49
C ALA A 101 -3.34 8.48 -11.40
N GLN A 102 -4.51 8.54 -12.04
CA GLN A 102 -4.91 9.69 -12.85
C GLN A 102 -5.09 10.95 -12.00
N LYS A 103 -5.62 10.83 -10.78
CA LYS A 103 -5.77 11.97 -9.86
C LYS A 103 -4.43 12.49 -9.36
N ILE A 104 -3.49 11.60 -9.07
CA ILE A 104 -2.12 11.98 -8.71
C ILE A 104 -1.44 12.66 -9.91
N SER A 105 -1.59 12.13 -11.12
CA SER A 105 -0.97 12.72 -12.32
C SER A 105 -1.58 14.06 -12.76
N HIS A 106 -2.83 14.34 -12.37
CA HIS A 106 -3.52 15.61 -12.66
C HIS A 106 -3.51 16.58 -11.47
N SER A 107 -2.94 16.21 -10.32
CA SER A 107 -2.70 17.16 -9.25
C SER A 107 -1.52 18.04 -9.68
N PRO A 108 -1.69 19.37 -9.80
CA PRO A 108 -0.59 20.24 -10.19
C PRO A 108 0.54 20.09 -9.18
N SER A 109 1.73 19.89 -9.72
CA SER A 109 2.99 20.04 -8.98
C SER A 109 2.97 21.44 -8.35
N PHE A 110 2.94 21.52 -7.02
CA PHE A 110 3.28 22.74 -6.31
C PHE A 110 4.80 22.95 -6.38
#